data_AF-A0A9N8DU65-F1
#
_entry.id   AF-A0A9N8DU65-F1
#
_cell.length_a   1.000
_cell.length_b   1.000
_cell.length_c   1.000
_cell.angle_alpha   90.00
_cell.angle_beta   90.00
_cell.angle_gamma   90.00
#
_symmetry.space_group_name_H-M   'P 1'
#
loop_
_entity.id
_entity.type
_entity.pdbx_description
1 polymer ?
#
loop_
_entity_poly.entity_id
_entity_poly.type
_entity_poly.pdbx_seq_one_letter_code
_entity_poly.pdbx_strand_id
1 'polypeptide(L)'
;MTAPVDAQEQARIDNKITADLNVVIDKMDLLDSMLKPGADSPTPSVKKHEALLAVIGFLEACAPRMVELVEAAAQGLLSGHVLEKCLAVNDRLLKQLQEIDTLALTETAASTTAASVPVKDMAELLLDDDDDEDDDKRKQAPPAGTKSTGEDEEDNGKLPAAEDGKVPAADEDGKMPAEDDGKMPAAAAPDVAATGEKDSFDDFFAERTAAFTSNNQE
;
A
#
# COMPACT_ATOMS: atom_id res chain seq x y z
N MET A 1 34.93 -1.71 5.55
CA MET A 1 34.96 -0.89 6.79
C MET A 1 34.29 0.43 6.45
N THR A 2 32.97 0.51 6.63
CA THR A 2 32.18 1.72 6.38
C THR A 2 32.54 2.75 7.45
N ALA A 3 33.00 3.94 7.05
CA ALA A 3 33.24 5.03 7.98
C ALA A 3 31.93 5.38 8.71
N PRO A 4 31.99 5.77 9.99
CA PRO A 4 30.79 6.21 10.70
C PRO A 4 30.24 7.45 9.99
N VAL A 5 29.05 7.32 9.40
CA VAL A 5 28.27 8.47 8.91
C VAL A 5 28.07 9.40 10.11
N ASP A 6 28.31 10.70 9.92
CA ASP A 6 28.08 11.68 10.97
C ASP A 6 26.64 11.54 11.48
N ALA A 7 26.46 11.34 12.79
CA ALA A 7 25.14 11.08 13.38
C ALA A 7 24.10 12.16 13.04
N GLN A 8 24.56 13.40 12.80
CA GLN A 8 23.74 14.52 12.35
C GLN A 8 23.25 14.34 10.90
N GLU A 9 24.06 13.78 10.02
CA GLU A 9 23.67 13.50 8.65
C GLU A 9 22.69 12.33 8.58
N GLN A 10 22.94 11.28 9.37
CA GLN A 10 22.00 10.16 9.49
C GLN A 10 20.61 10.64 9.94
N ALA A 11 20.54 11.49 10.96
CA ALA A 11 19.28 12.05 11.43
C ALA A 11 18.56 12.89 10.34
N ARG A 12 19.29 13.62 9.49
CA ARG A 12 18.71 14.37 8.37
C ARG A 12 18.14 13.44 7.31
N ILE A 13 18.86 12.37 6.96
CA ILE A 13 18.42 11.36 6.01
C ILE A 13 17.16 10.66 6.53
N ASP A 14 17.18 10.21 7.78
CA ASP A 14 16.06 9.56 8.44
C ASP A 14 14.81 10.45 8.48
N ASN A 15 14.97 11.75 8.73
CA ASN A 15 13.86 12.70 8.73
C ASN A 15 13.23 12.87 7.34
N LYS A 16 14.03 12.92 6.28
CA LYS A 16 13.53 13.00 4.90
C LYS A 16 12.72 11.76 4.55
N ILE A 17 13.31 10.59 4.79
CA ILE A 17 12.65 9.31 4.54
C ILE A 17 11.36 9.18 5.34
N THR A 18 11.37 9.60 6.61
CA THR A 18 10.17 9.59 7.44
C THR A 18 9.08 10.49 6.88
N ALA A 19 9.43 11.65 6.31
CA ALA A 19 8.48 12.54 5.65
C ALA A 19 7.91 11.89 4.38
N ASP A 20 8.75 11.27 3.56
CA ASP A 20 8.32 10.58 2.33
C ASP A 20 7.42 9.38 2.65
N LEU A 21 7.73 8.62 3.70
CA LEU A 21 6.86 7.55 4.20
C LEU A 21 5.49 8.08 4.66
N ASN A 22 5.44 9.26 5.28
CA ASN A 22 4.15 9.87 5.65
C ASN A 22 3.32 10.22 4.41
N VAL A 23 3.95 10.69 3.33
CA VAL A 23 3.24 10.94 2.06
C VAL A 23 2.63 9.65 1.52
N VAL A 24 3.36 8.52 1.56
CA VAL A 24 2.83 7.22 1.16
C VAL A 24 1.65 6.81 2.04
N ILE A 25 1.78 6.95 3.37
CA ILE A 25 0.69 6.66 4.32
C ILE A 25 -0.56 7.50 4.02
N ASP A 26 -0.41 8.81 3.80
CA ASP A 26 -1.53 9.70 3.49
C ASP A 26 -2.26 9.27 2.19
N LYS A 27 -1.50 8.80 1.19
CA LYS A 27 -2.08 8.26 -0.06
C LYS A 27 -2.80 6.94 0.15
N MET A 28 -2.30 6.09 1.05
CA MET A 28 -2.95 4.84 1.43
C MET A 28 -4.24 5.06 2.23
N ASP A 29 -4.26 6.07 3.11
CA ASP A 29 -5.47 6.48 3.84
C ASP A 29 -6.50 7.09 2.90
N LEU A 30 -6.06 7.92 1.94
CA LEU A 30 -6.91 8.45 0.88
C LEU A 30 -7.53 7.31 0.04
N LEU A 31 -6.72 6.33 -0.35
CA LEU A 31 -7.18 5.15 -1.08
C LEU A 31 -8.26 4.39 -0.29
N ASP A 32 -8.03 4.12 1.00
CA ASP A 32 -9.00 3.46 1.88
C ASP A 32 -10.32 4.25 1.94
N SER A 33 -10.23 5.58 2.10
CA SER A 33 -11.40 6.47 2.13
C SER A 33 -12.18 6.46 0.82
N MET A 34 -11.49 6.29 -0.32
CA MET A 34 -12.13 6.23 -1.64
C MET A 34 -12.73 4.86 -1.94
N LEU A 35 -12.15 3.76 -1.43
CA LEU A 35 -12.64 2.40 -1.64
C LEU A 35 -13.81 2.04 -0.70
N LYS A 36 -13.82 2.59 0.51
CA LYS A 36 -14.83 2.36 1.54
C LYS A 36 -15.56 3.66 1.89
N PRO A 37 -16.19 4.36 0.91
CA PRO A 37 -17.00 5.51 1.26
C PRO A 37 -18.17 5.01 2.12
N GLY A 38 -18.53 5.79 3.15
CA GLY A 38 -19.40 5.36 4.26
C GLY A 38 -20.68 4.62 3.83
N ALA A 39 -21.28 3.90 4.80
CA ALA A 39 -22.32 2.87 4.62
C ALA A 39 -23.52 3.24 3.70
N ASP A 40 -23.73 4.52 3.41
CA ASP A 40 -24.83 5.03 2.62
C ASP A 40 -24.50 5.23 1.12
N SER A 41 -23.25 4.98 0.70
CA SER A 41 -22.82 5.18 -0.68
C SER A 41 -22.45 3.88 -1.40
N PRO A 42 -22.82 3.71 -2.68
CA PRO A 42 -22.42 2.54 -3.46
C PRO A 42 -20.90 2.52 -3.61
N THR A 43 -20.28 1.35 -3.39
CA THR A 43 -18.84 1.14 -3.60
C THR A 43 -18.45 1.60 -5.01
N PRO A 44 -17.54 2.58 -5.13
CA PRO A 44 -17.19 3.14 -6.42
C PRO A 44 -16.44 2.09 -7.24
N SER A 45 -16.78 2.02 -8.52
CA SER A 45 -16.10 1.07 -9.40
C SER A 45 -14.67 1.52 -9.65
N VAL A 46 -13.71 0.65 -9.33
CA VAL A 46 -12.29 0.98 -9.32
C VAL A 46 -11.85 1.48 -10.70
N LYS A 47 -12.39 0.85 -11.75
CA LYS A 47 -12.06 1.14 -13.15
C LYS A 47 -12.61 2.46 -13.68
N LYS A 48 -13.61 3.05 -13.01
CA LYS A 48 -14.30 4.24 -13.50
C LYS A 48 -13.82 5.53 -12.84
N HIS A 49 -13.14 5.43 -11.71
CA HIS A 49 -12.77 6.59 -10.92
C HIS A 49 -11.32 7.00 -11.22
N GLU A 50 -11.13 7.98 -12.10
CA GLU A 50 -9.81 8.45 -12.56
C GLU A 50 -8.88 8.82 -11.39
N ALA A 51 -9.39 9.58 -10.40
CA ALA A 51 -8.59 9.95 -9.24
C ALA A 51 -8.17 8.74 -8.39
N LEU A 52 -8.95 7.65 -8.39
CA LEU A 52 -8.58 6.43 -7.67
C LEU A 52 -7.43 5.72 -8.41
N LEU A 53 -7.55 5.60 -9.73
CA LEU A 53 -6.49 5.03 -10.58
C LEU A 53 -5.18 5.82 -10.48
N ALA A 54 -5.26 7.16 -10.37
CA ALA A 54 -4.08 7.99 -10.16
C ALA A 54 -3.38 7.69 -8.81
N VAL A 55 -4.15 7.48 -7.73
CA VAL A 55 -3.59 7.09 -6.43
C VAL A 55 -3.03 5.67 -6.48
N ILE A 56 -3.72 4.72 -7.13
CA ILE A 56 -3.24 3.35 -7.31
C ILE A 56 -1.91 3.34 -8.05
N GLY A 57 -1.82 4.04 -9.20
CA GLY A 57 -0.59 4.11 -9.99
C GLY A 57 0.58 4.76 -9.24
N PHE A 58 0.30 5.75 -8.39
CA PHE A 58 1.31 6.30 -7.49
C PHE A 58 1.81 5.24 -6.48
N LEU A 59 0.90 4.51 -5.83
CA LEU A 59 1.23 3.48 -4.85
C LEU A 59 1.99 2.30 -5.48
N GLU A 60 1.63 1.88 -6.70
CA GLU A 60 2.36 0.88 -7.48
C GLU A 60 3.79 1.33 -7.79
N ALA A 61 3.99 2.61 -8.13
CA ALA A 61 5.32 3.18 -8.36
C ALA A 61 6.16 3.26 -7.06
N CYS A 62 5.51 3.39 -5.90
CA CYS A 62 6.17 3.38 -4.59
C CYS A 62 6.62 1.98 -4.16
N ALA A 63 5.94 0.91 -4.59
CA ALA A 63 6.24 -0.46 -4.16
C ALA A 63 7.71 -0.90 -4.42
N PRO A 64 8.28 -0.78 -5.64
CA PRO A 64 9.68 -1.16 -5.86
C PRO A 64 10.65 -0.27 -5.08
N ARG A 65 10.37 1.04 -4.96
CA ARG A 65 11.19 1.98 -4.19
C ARG A 65 11.22 1.62 -2.70
N MET A 66 10.12 1.06 -2.18
CA MET A 66 10.03 0.64 -0.79
C MET A 66 10.84 -0.61 -0.48
N VAL A 67 10.98 -1.52 -1.45
CA VAL A 67 11.87 -2.67 -1.32
C VAL A 67 13.32 -2.20 -1.24
N GLU A 68 13.75 -1.31 -2.14
CA GLU A 68 15.11 -0.75 -2.13
C GLU A 68 15.42 -0.02 -0.80
N LEU A 69 14.44 0.72 -0.28
CA LEU A 69 14.57 1.41 1.00
C LEU A 69 14.74 0.44 2.18
N VAL A 70 13.99 -0.67 2.19
CA VAL A 70 14.11 -1.73 3.20
C VAL A 70 15.47 -2.44 3.09
N GLU A 71 15.95 -2.72 1.89
CA GLU A 71 17.27 -3.33 1.67
C GLU A 71 18.39 -2.41 2.17
N ALA A 72 18.34 -1.12 1.83
CA ALA A 72 19.29 -0.13 2.34
C ALA A 72 19.26 -0.05 3.87
N ALA A 73 18.06 -0.07 4.46
CA ALA A 73 17.88 -0.06 5.90
C ALA A 73 18.45 -1.31 6.58
N ALA A 74 18.25 -2.49 5.99
CA ALA A 74 18.80 -3.77 6.47
C ALA A 74 20.34 -3.81 6.41
N GLN A 75 20.96 -3.06 5.50
CA GLN A 75 22.41 -2.85 5.45
C GLN A 75 22.93 -1.89 6.54
N GLY A 76 22.05 -1.34 7.38
CA GLY A 76 22.39 -0.39 8.44
C GLY A 76 22.58 1.04 7.94
N LEU A 77 22.07 1.38 6.75
CA LEU A 77 22.13 2.74 6.21
C LEU A 77 21.06 3.67 6.77
N LEU A 78 20.08 3.13 7.51
CA LEU A 78 19.01 3.85 8.21
C LEU A 78 18.99 3.46 9.68
N SER A 79 18.42 4.30 10.54
CA SER A 79 18.15 3.89 11.91
C SER A 79 17.11 2.76 11.99
N GLY A 80 17.19 1.96 13.06
CA GLY A 80 16.27 0.84 13.29
C GLY A 80 14.80 1.26 13.37
N HIS A 81 14.51 2.45 13.91
CA HIS A 81 13.15 2.98 13.96
C HIS A 81 12.59 3.27 12.55
N VAL A 82 13.41 3.84 11.66
CA VAL A 82 13.00 4.07 10.27
C VAL A 82 12.82 2.76 9.53
N LEU A 83 13.70 1.77 9.74
CA LEU A 83 13.53 0.42 9.18
C LEU A 83 12.20 -0.22 9.59
N GLU A 84 11.86 -0.20 10.87
CA GLU A 84 10.60 -0.74 11.38
C GLU A 84 9.38 -0.06 10.73
N LYS A 85 9.44 1.27 10.59
CA LYS A 85 8.40 2.03 9.89
C LYS A 85 8.33 1.68 8.40
N CYS A 86 9.47 1.53 7.71
CA CYS A 86 9.51 1.11 6.30
C CYS A 86 8.84 -0.26 6.11
N LEU A 87 9.14 -1.23 6.98
CA LEU A 87 8.52 -2.57 6.94
C LEU A 87 7.01 -2.49 7.13
N ALA A 88 6.54 -1.76 8.14
CA ALA A 88 5.11 -1.60 8.40
C ALA A 88 4.37 -0.93 7.23
N VAL A 89 4.97 0.09 6.61
CA VAL A 89 4.40 0.76 5.43
C VAL A 89 4.41 -0.17 4.21
N ASN A 90 5.47 -0.94 4.00
CA ASN A 90 5.58 -1.91 2.90
C ASN A 90 4.50 -3.01 3.00
N ASP A 91 4.36 -3.62 4.18
CA ASP A 91 3.35 -4.67 4.42
C ASP A 91 1.93 -4.14 4.16
N ARG A 92 1.63 -2.93 4.65
CA ARG A 92 0.33 -2.29 4.42
C ARG A 92 0.13 -1.97 2.93
N LEU A 93 1.17 -1.51 2.23
CA LEU A 93 1.13 -1.14 0.81
C LEU A 93 0.82 -2.36 -0.06
N LEU A 94 1.57 -3.44 0.12
CA LEU A 94 1.37 -4.68 -0.62
C LEU A 94 -0.02 -5.27 -0.35
N LYS A 95 -0.48 -5.23 0.91
CA LYS A 95 -1.83 -5.67 1.26
C LYS A 95 -2.91 -4.87 0.54
N GLN A 96 -2.82 -3.53 0.52
CA GLN A 96 -3.80 -2.70 -0.17
C GLN A 96 -3.81 -2.92 -1.68
N LEU A 97 -2.63 -3.01 -2.31
CA LEU A 97 -2.53 -3.30 -3.75
C LEU A 97 -3.15 -4.67 -4.09
N GLN A 98 -2.91 -5.68 -3.27
CA GLN A 98 -3.52 -7.00 -3.42
C GLN A 98 -5.06 -6.97 -3.25
N GLU A 99 -5.57 -6.18 -2.29
CA GLU A 99 -7.01 -5.97 -2.12
C GLU A 99 -7.64 -5.31 -3.37
N ILE A 100 -6.98 -4.29 -3.94
CA ILE A 100 -7.42 -3.63 -5.17
C ILE A 100 -7.46 -4.61 -6.34
N ASP A 101 -6.42 -5.40 -6.55
CA ASP A 101 -6.38 -6.41 -7.62
C ASP A 101 -7.56 -7.39 -7.49
N THR A 102 -7.82 -7.85 -6.27
CA THR A 102 -8.94 -8.75 -5.96
C THR A 102 -10.28 -8.07 -6.25
N LEU A 103 -10.46 -6.80 -5.88
CA LEU A 103 -11.65 -6.02 -6.20
C LEU A 103 -11.83 -5.85 -7.72
N ALA A 104 -10.78 -5.51 -8.45
CA ALA A 104 -10.83 -5.32 -9.90
C ALA A 104 -11.19 -6.62 -10.65
N LEU A 105 -10.72 -7.77 -10.16
CA LEU A 105 -11.08 -9.10 -10.67
C LEU A 105 -12.57 -9.42 -10.41
N THR A 106 -13.06 -9.18 -9.18
CA THR A 106 -14.45 -9.49 -8.80
C THR A 106 -15.49 -8.59 -9.49
N GLU A 107 -15.19 -7.30 -9.69
CA GLU A 107 -16.05 -6.39 -10.47
C GLU A 107 -16.26 -6.87 -11.91
N THR A 108 -15.24 -7.49 -12.51
CA THR A 108 -15.29 -7.98 -13.88
C THR A 108 -16.19 -9.21 -14.01
N ALA A 109 -16.17 -10.09 -13.00
CA ALA A 109 -16.97 -11.32 -12.99
C ALA A 109 -18.47 -11.07 -12.72
N ALA A 110 -18.81 -10.05 -11.94
CA ALA A 110 -20.21 -9.71 -11.67
C ALA A 110 -20.94 -9.15 -12.91
N SER A 111 -20.23 -8.49 -13.82
CA SER A 111 -20.83 -7.84 -14.99
C SER A 111 -21.22 -8.81 -16.13
N THR A 112 -20.85 -10.09 -16.09
CA THR A 112 -21.18 -11.09 -17.12
C THR A 112 -22.31 -12.05 -16.73
N THR A 113 -22.93 -11.87 -15.57
CA THR A 113 -24.01 -12.76 -15.08
C THR A 113 -25.40 -12.13 -15.27
N ALA A 114 -25.68 -11.58 -16.45
CA ALA A 114 -26.99 -11.05 -16.84
C ALA A 114 -27.51 -11.69 -18.13
N ALA A 115 -27.35 -13.01 -18.26
CA ALA A 115 -28.08 -13.83 -19.23
C ALA A 115 -28.17 -15.29 -18.76
N SER A 116 -28.70 -15.56 -17.57
CA SER A 116 -29.13 -16.92 -17.23
C SER A 116 -30.45 -17.21 -17.94
N VAL A 117 -30.35 -17.72 -19.17
CA VAL A 117 -31.38 -18.59 -19.72
C VAL A 117 -31.34 -19.88 -18.88
N PRO A 118 -32.46 -20.36 -18.31
CA PRO A 118 -32.48 -21.58 -17.52
C PRO A 118 -32.30 -22.80 -18.46
N VAL A 119 -31.06 -23.21 -18.69
CA VAL A 119 -30.76 -24.52 -19.27
C VAL A 119 -30.71 -25.55 -18.15
N LYS A 120 -31.88 -26.16 -17.93
CA LYS A 120 -31.96 -27.58 -17.57
C LYS A 120 -31.13 -28.40 -18.58
N ASP A 121 -30.59 -29.52 -18.11
CA ASP A 121 -29.98 -30.58 -18.92
C ASP A 121 -28.57 -30.33 -19.46
N MET A 122 -27.55 -30.47 -18.60
CA MET A 122 -26.20 -30.95 -19.00
C MET A 122 -25.52 -31.75 -17.87
N ALA A 123 -26.32 -32.46 -17.05
CA ALA A 123 -25.81 -33.29 -15.96
C ALA A 123 -25.57 -34.76 -16.37
N GLU A 124 -25.52 -35.09 -17.66
CA GLU A 124 -25.60 -36.49 -18.10
C GLU A 124 -24.69 -36.88 -19.29
N LEU A 125 -23.51 -36.25 -19.47
CA LEU A 125 -22.64 -36.59 -20.61
C LEU A 125 -21.15 -36.72 -20.34
N LEU A 126 -20.67 -36.75 -19.09
CA LEU A 126 -19.25 -36.98 -18.79
C LEU A 126 -19.05 -38.00 -17.66
N LEU A 127 -19.79 -39.11 -17.76
CA LEU A 127 -19.43 -40.40 -17.17
C LEU A 127 -19.22 -41.38 -18.34
N ASP A 128 -18.24 -42.27 -18.17
CA ASP A 128 -17.75 -43.33 -19.07
C ASP A 128 -16.68 -42.96 -20.12
N ASP A 129 -15.42 -43.09 -19.72
CA ASP A 129 -14.53 -44.06 -20.39
C ASP A 129 -13.44 -44.53 -19.39
N ASP A 130 -13.73 -45.68 -18.79
CA ASP A 130 -12.78 -46.61 -18.14
C ASP A 130 -11.78 -47.14 -19.18
N ASP A 131 -10.48 -47.13 -18.84
CA ASP A 131 -9.51 -48.25 -18.97
C ASP A 131 -8.09 -47.68 -19.02
N ASP A 132 -7.31 -47.90 -17.96
CA ASP A 132 -6.10 -48.72 -18.07
C ASP A 132 -5.42 -48.80 -16.69
N GLU A 133 -5.33 -50.06 -16.23
CA GLU A 133 -4.57 -50.51 -15.09
C GLU A 133 -3.09 -50.16 -15.26
N ASP A 134 -2.43 -49.62 -14.24
CA ASP A 134 -1.09 -50.10 -13.93
C ASP A 134 -0.74 -49.95 -12.45
N ASP A 135 -0.53 -51.13 -11.88
CA ASP A 135 0.00 -51.48 -10.57
C ASP A 135 1.41 -50.88 -10.43
N ASP A 136 1.65 -50.04 -9.41
CA ASP A 136 2.90 -50.26 -8.67
C ASP A 136 2.88 -49.73 -7.22
N LYS A 137 3.17 -50.70 -6.37
CA LYS A 137 3.26 -50.62 -4.91
C LYS A 137 4.42 -49.72 -4.50
N ARG A 138 4.18 -48.75 -3.61
CA ARG A 138 5.17 -48.41 -2.58
C ARG A 138 4.55 -47.94 -1.26
N LYS A 139 4.58 -48.91 -0.34
CA LYS A 139 4.40 -48.83 1.10
C LYS A 139 5.27 -47.71 1.70
N GLN A 140 4.71 -46.92 2.62
CA GLN A 140 5.10 -46.84 4.05
C GLN A 140 4.63 -45.52 4.69
N ALA A 141 3.66 -45.64 5.60
CA ALA A 141 3.59 -44.79 6.80
C ALA A 141 4.61 -45.32 7.85
N PRO A 142 5.00 -44.57 8.89
CA PRO A 142 4.14 -44.44 10.08
C PRO A 142 4.20 -43.06 10.80
N PRO A 143 3.40 -42.86 11.87
CA PRO A 143 2.98 -41.57 12.42
C PRO A 143 3.68 -41.18 13.75
N ALA A 144 3.66 -39.89 14.10
CA ALA A 144 3.75 -39.37 15.48
C ALA A 144 3.49 -37.85 15.41
N GLY A 145 2.49 -37.28 16.08
CA GLY A 145 2.58 -36.89 17.50
C GLY A 145 3.30 -35.53 17.60
N THR A 146 2.61 -34.44 17.92
CA THR A 146 2.43 -34.03 19.31
C THR A 146 1.29 -33.02 19.45
N LYS A 147 0.40 -33.31 20.41
CA LYS A 147 -0.42 -32.31 21.09
C LYS A 147 0.52 -31.45 21.95
N SER A 148 0.37 -30.13 21.91
CA SER A 148 0.87 -29.26 22.98
C SER A 148 -0.34 -28.55 23.60
N THR A 149 -0.62 -28.94 24.84
CA THR A 149 -1.50 -28.30 25.80
C THR A 149 -0.62 -27.52 26.78
N GLY A 150 -0.84 -26.22 26.88
CA GLY A 150 -0.49 -25.35 28.01
C GLY A 150 -1.41 -24.14 27.86
N GLU A 151 -2.42 -23.89 28.68
CA GLU A 151 -2.45 -23.72 30.15
C GLU A 151 -1.44 -22.67 30.63
N ASP A 152 -2.00 -21.71 31.36
CA ASP A 152 -1.37 -20.58 32.09
C ASP A 152 -0.87 -19.39 31.24
N GLU A 153 -1.13 -18.13 31.57
CA GLU A 153 -1.55 -17.54 32.85
C GLU A 153 -2.12 -16.14 32.58
N GLU A 154 -2.89 -15.66 33.53
CA GLU A 154 -3.58 -14.37 33.60
C GLU A 154 -2.63 -13.18 33.38
N ASP A 155 -3.02 -12.17 32.59
CA ASP A 155 -2.62 -10.79 32.91
C ASP A 155 -3.78 -9.81 32.78
N ASN A 156 -4.12 -9.27 33.93
CA ASN A 156 -5.23 -8.40 34.23
C ASN A 156 -4.74 -6.96 34.06
N GLY A 157 -4.56 -6.53 32.80
CA GLY A 157 -4.05 -5.22 32.42
C GLY A 157 -5.10 -4.10 32.48
N LYS A 158 -5.59 -3.83 33.70
CA LYS A 158 -6.10 -2.55 34.22
C LYS A 158 -6.19 -1.38 33.21
N LEU A 159 -7.41 -1.10 32.75
CA LEU A 159 -7.78 0.15 32.09
C LEU A 159 -7.67 1.34 33.08
N PRO A 160 -6.85 2.37 32.82
CA PRO A 160 -7.03 3.64 33.49
C PRO A 160 -8.18 4.40 32.82
N ALA A 161 -9.25 4.59 33.59
CA ALA A 161 -10.21 5.66 33.36
C ALA A 161 -9.47 7.01 33.43
N ALA A 162 -9.50 7.76 32.32
CA ALA A 162 -9.26 9.20 32.29
C ALA A 162 -10.48 9.80 31.57
N GLU A 163 -11.45 10.26 32.34
CA GLU A 163 -11.58 11.65 32.80
C GLU A 163 -12.11 12.58 31.70
N ASP A 164 -13.38 12.93 31.88
CA ASP A 164 -14.07 14.17 31.51
C ASP A 164 -13.17 15.31 30.99
N GLY A 165 -13.01 15.34 29.66
CA GLY A 165 -12.47 16.47 28.91
C GLY A 165 -13.57 17.41 28.43
N LYS A 166 -14.09 18.21 29.36
CA LYS A 166 -14.81 19.48 29.20
C LYS A 166 -14.66 20.14 27.82
N VAL A 167 -15.76 20.21 27.06
CA VAL A 167 -15.93 21.06 25.89
C VAL A 167 -16.10 22.54 26.30
N PRO A 168 -15.25 23.48 25.86
CA PRO A 168 -15.61 24.88 25.83
C PRO A 168 -16.43 25.16 24.57
N ALA A 169 -17.66 25.63 24.81
CA ALA A 169 -18.44 26.37 23.84
C ALA A 169 -17.96 27.84 23.75
N ALA A 170 -18.34 28.50 22.65
CA ALA A 170 -18.16 29.92 22.29
C ALA A 170 -16.82 30.22 21.58
N ASP A 171 -16.73 30.98 20.49
CA ASP A 171 -17.56 32.04 19.87
C ASP A 171 -17.43 31.93 18.33
N GLU A 172 -18.47 32.12 17.50
CA GLU A 172 -18.97 33.39 16.91
C GLU A 172 -17.89 34.38 16.36
N ASP A 173 -18.26 35.04 15.26
CA ASP A 173 -17.54 36.04 14.46
C ASP A 173 -16.48 35.46 13.48
N GLY A 174 -16.73 35.36 12.17
CA GLY A 174 -17.27 36.41 11.31
C GLY A 174 -16.14 36.93 10.42
N LYS A 175 -16.26 36.74 9.09
CA LYS A 175 -15.85 37.66 8.01
C LYS A 175 -15.55 36.90 6.71
N MET A 176 -16.55 36.90 5.84
CA MET A 176 -16.36 36.69 4.39
C MET A 176 -15.87 38.02 3.77
N PRO A 177 -14.71 38.07 3.11
CA PRO A 177 -14.50 38.99 1.99
C PRO A 177 -14.97 38.25 0.72
N ALA A 178 -16.11 38.63 0.15
CA ALA A 178 -16.24 39.69 -0.85
C ALA A 178 -15.50 39.34 -2.15
N GLU A 179 -16.32 39.13 -3.16
CA GLU A 179 -16.05 38.85 -4.56
C GLU A 179 -15.04 39.87 -5.14
N ASP A 180 -14.04 39.38 -5.86
CA ASP A 180 -13.25 40.19 -6.79
C ASP A 180 -13.60 39.74 -8.21
N ASP A 181 -14.56 40.46 -8.78
CA ASP A 181 -14.88 40.43 -10.20
C ASP A 181 -13.73 41.07 -11.00
N GLY A 182 -13.07 40.22 -11.79
CA GLY A 182 -12.78 40.59 -13.17
C GLY A 182 -11.38 41.10 -13.46
N LYS A 183 -10.54 40.20 -13.99
CA LYS A 183 -9.80 40.48 -15.23
C LYS A 183 -9.29 39.20 -15.87
N MET A 184 -9.84 38.85 -17.03
CA MET A 184 -9.21 37.91 -17.95
C MET A 184 -8.12 38.64 -18.75
N PRO A 185 -6.82 38.31 -18.60
CA PRO A 185 -5.84 38.57 -19.64
C PRO A 185 -5.88 37.44 -20.68
N ALA A 186 -5.98 37.87 -21.93
CA ALA A 186 -5.91 37.03 -23.11
C ALA A 186 -4.54 36.35 -23.25
N ALA A 187 -4.58 35.10 -23.72
CA ALA A 187 -3.63 34.46 -24.63
C ALA A 187 -2.13 34.72 -24.41
N ALA A 188 -1.47 33.78 -23.74
CA ALA A 188 -0.14 33.33 -24.13
C ALA A 188 -0.07 31.82 -23.88
N ALA A 189 0.19 31.06 -24.95
CA ALA A 189 0.47 29.65 -24.86
C ALA A 189 1.66 29.42 -23.91
N PRO A 190 1.57 28.52 -22.91
CA PRO A 190 2.76 28.05 -22.25
C PRO A 190 3.51 27.17 -23.25
N ASP A 191 4.64 27.69 -23.74
CA ASP A 191 5.74 26.86 -24.20
C ASP A 191 6.07 25.93 -23.03
N VAL A 192 5.63 24.68 -23.14
CA VAL A 192 5.86 23.62 -22.17
C VAL A 192 7.31 23.18 -22.35
N ALA A 193 8.23 24.08 -22.04
CA ALA A 193 9.60 23.72 -21.74
C ALA A 193 9.52 22.82 -20.52
N ALA A 194 9.68 21.52 -20.79
CA ALA A 194 9.92 20.47 -19.82
C ALA A 194 11.16 20.81 -18.99
N THR A 195 10.99 21.73 -18.05
CA THR A 195 11.76 21.74 -16.82
C THR A 195 11.19 20.59 -16.02
N GLY A 196 11.68 19.40 -16.33
CA GLY A 196 11.64 18.31 -15.37
C GLY A 196 12.37 18.84 -14.15
N GLU A 197 11.63 19.40 -13.20
CA GLU A 197 11.94 19.23 -11.79
C GLU A 197 12.02 17.72 -11.63
N LYS A 198 13.23 17.18 -11.84
CA LYS A 198 13.58 15.87 -11.32
C LYS A 198 13.22 15.97 -9.86
N ASP A 199 12.18 15.24 -9.48
CA ASP A 199 11.81 15.11 -8.08
C ASP A 199 13.11 14.89 -7.32
N SER A 200 13.38 15.72 -6.31
CA SER A 200 14.61 15.60 -5.49
C SER A 200 14.76 14.19 -4.90
N PHE A 201 13.70 13.40 -4.95
CA PHE A 201 13.62 11.99 -4.65
C PHE A 201 14.36 11.08 -5.66
N ASP A 202 14.25 11.31 -6.97
CA ASP A 202 14.93 10.51 -7.98
C ASP A 202 16.45 10.75 -7.98
N ASP A 203 16.90 11.98 -7.69
CA ASP A 203 18.33 12.28 -7.53
C ASP A 203 18.94 11.54 -6.31
N PHE A 204 18.18 11.33 -5.22
CA PHE A 204 18.66 10.57 -4.05
C PHE A 204 18.94 9.10 -4.38
N PHE A 205 18.03 8.44 -5.12
CA PHE A 205 18.21 7.04 -5.52
C PHE A 205 19.31 6.90 -6.57
N ALA A 206 19.37 7.81 -7.54
CA ALA A 206 20.41 7.81 -8.57
C ALA A 206 21.82 8.01 -7.98
N GLU A 207 21.97 8.91 -7.01
CA GLU A 207 23.25 9.17 -6.36
C GLU A 207 23.75 7.96 -5.55
N ARG A 208 22.86 7.24 -4.87
CA ARG A 208 23.23 6.06 -4.05
C ARG A 208 23.46 4.80 -4.88
N THR A 209 22.69 4.59 -5.96
CA THR A 209 22.94 3.47 -6.89
C THR A 209 24.22 3.67 -7.69
N ALA A 210 24.56 4.91 -8.08
CA ALA A 210 25.83 5.22 -8.73
C ALA A 210 27.04 4.96 -7.81
N ALA A 211 26.96 5.39 -6.54
CA ALA A 211 28.02 5.17 -5.55
C ALA A 211 28.28 3.68 -5.24
N PHE A 212 27.22 2.86 -5.24
CA PHE A 212 27.36 1.40 -5.05
C PHE A 212 28.02 0.71 -6.25
N THR A 213 27.72 1.17 -7.47
CA THR A 213 28.27 0.58 -8.70
C THR A 213 29.76 0.89 -8.87
N SER A 214 30.22 2.08 -8.48
CA SER A 214 31.65 2.44 -8.53
C SER A 214 32.52 1.67 -7.53
N ASN A 215 31.95 1.15 -6.44
CA ASN A 215 32.72 0.45 -5.40
C ASN A 215 32.93 -1.05 -5.69
N ASN A 216 32.36 -1.57 -6.78
CA ASN A 216 32.45 -2.98 -7.17
C ASN A 216 33.30 -3.19 -8.44
N GLN A 217 34.05 -2.16 -8.84
CA GLN A 217 34.89 -2.15 -10.03
C GLN A 217 36.40 -1.98 -9.74
N GLU A 218 36.81 -2.07 -8.47
CA GLU A 218 38.22 -2.15 -8.04
C GLU A 218 38.58 -3.52 -7.45
#